data_AF-A0A7S1NEK1-F1
#
_entry.id   AF-A0A7S1NEK1-F1
#
_cell.length_a   1.000
_cell.length_b   1.000
_cell.length_c   1.000
_cell.angle_alpha   90.00
_cell.angle_beta   90.00
_cell.angle_gamma   90.00
#
_symmetry.space_group_name_H-M   'P 1'
#
loop_
_entity.id
_entity.type
_entity.pdbx_description
1 polymer ?
#
loop_
_entity_poly.entity_id
_entity_poly.type
_entity_poly.pdbx_seq_one_letter_code
_entity_poly.pdbx_strand_id
1 'polypeptide(L)'
;QGLLNTPTGEAMAQRFGGVDRCLRRFLAATQNRMDEAEKRFNATLQWRVANAVDEGCGPELWRRVRPYWPAAFHGQAKDLSPVQYFDISHLHPQALKSRFTESELRRFWVEWLETGLGLQRASLNEQEGAGKGAAAQHGTINIYDLQGMGRQHLDMGIIRLFVRL
;
A
#
# COMPACT_ATOMS: atom_id res chain seq x y z
N GLN A 1 -17.95 -20.77 -8.92
CA GLN A 1 -16.57 -20.40 -9.30
C GLN A 1 -16.00 -19.58 -8.16
N GLY A 2 -14.83 -19.97 -7.61
CA GLY A 2 -14.24 -19.24 -6.49
C GLY A 2 -13.80 -17.83 -6.90
N LEU A 3 -13.92 -16.85 -6.00
CA LEU A 3 -13.60 -15.44 -6.27
C LEU A 3 -12.12 -15.20 -6.64
N LEU A 4 -11.25 -16.14 -6.32
CA LEU A 4 -9.85 -16.18 -6.77
C LEU A 4 -9.70 -16.40 -8.29
N ASN A 5 -10.72 -16.92 -8.98
CA ASN A 5 -10.71 -17.18 -10.43
C ASN A 5 -11.22 -15.98 -11.24
N THR A 6 -11.24 -14.79 -10.64
CA THR A 6 -11.57 -13.54 -11.32
C THR A 6 -10.27 -12.79 -11.63
N PRO A 7 -10.20 -11.97 -12.69
CA PRO A 7 -9.00 -11.18 -12.99
C PRO A 7 -8.51 -10.33 -11.79
N THR A 8 -9.44 -9.71 -11.05
CA THR A 8 -9.14 -8.95 -9.81
C THR A 8 -8.61 -9.88 -8.70
N GLY A 9 -9.18 -11.07 -8.56
CA GLY A 9 -8.71 -12.07 -7.59
C GLY A 9 -7.28 -12.53 -7.88
N GLU A 10 -6.98 -12.82 -9.15
CA GLU A 10 -5.64 -13.19 -9.61
C GLU A 10 -4.65 -12.04 -9.42
N ALA A 11 -5.01 -10.82 -9.80
CA ALA A 11 -4.17 -9.63 -9.63
C ALA A 11 -3.85 -9.37 -8.15
N MET A 12 -4.86 -9.44 -7.27
CA MET A 12 -4.68 -9.29 -5.83
C MET A 12 -3.75 -10.39 -5.29
N ALA A 13 -4.01 -11.65 -5.61
CA ALA A 13 -3.16 -12.77 -5.19
C ALA A 13 -1.71 -12.56 -5.67
N GLN A 14 -1.52 -12.18 -6.93
CA GLN A 14 -0.21 -11.92 -7.50
C GLN A 14 0.53 -10.79 -6.77
N ARG A 15 -0.16 -9.72 -6.36
CA ARG A 15 0.43 -8.60 -5.58
C ARG A 15 0.88 -9.04 -4.19
N PHE A 16 0.15 -9.95 -3.55
CA PHE A 16 0.55 -10.57 -2.28
C PHE A 16 1.61 -11.67 -2.41
N GLY A 17 2.03 -12.00 -3.63
CA GLY A 17 3.00 -13.05 -3.91
C GLY A 17 2.40 -14.44 -4.06
N GLY A 18 1.12 -14.58 -4.34
CA GLY A 18 0.44 -15.85 -4.58
C GLY A 18 -0.76 -16.06 -3.66
N VAL A 19 -1.58 -17.06 -4.02
CA VAL A 19 -2.86 -17.35 -3.36
C VAL A 19 -2.67 -17.63 -1.86
N ASP A 20 -1.77 -18.54 -1.50
CA ASP A 20 -1.56 -18.92 -0.10
C ASP A 20 -1.16 -17.73 0.78
N ARG A 21 -0.23 -16.90 0.29
CA ARG A 21 0.23 -15.71 1.02
C ARG A 21 -0.88 -14.67 1.15
N CYS A 22 -1.66 -14.47 0.09
CA CYS A 22 -2.82 -13.60 0.12
C CYS A 22 -3.81 -14.05 1.20
N LEU A 23 -4.27 -15.29 1.16
CA LEU A 23 -5.26 -15.83 2.10
C LEU A 23 -4.75 -15.81 3.55
N ARG A 24 -3.49 -16.17 3.80
CA ARG A 24 -2.88 -16.13 5.14
C ARG A 24 -2.88 -14.72 5.73
N ARG A 25 -2.71 -13.67 4.93
CA ARG A 25 -2.79 -12.28 5.42
C ARG A 25 -4.20 -11.91 5.88
N PHE A 26 -5.23 -12.30 5.14
CA PHE A 26 -6.62 -12.07 5.55
C PHE A 26 -6.96 -12.84 6.83
N LEU A 27 -6.53 -14.11 6.93
CA LEU A 27 -6.68 -14.91 8.15
C LEU A 27 -5.95 -14.27 9.34
N ALA A 28 -4.69 -13.87 9.17
CA ALA A 28 -3.93 -13.22 10.23
C ALA A 28 -4.59 -11.91 10.70
N ALA A 29 -5.09 -11.09 9.76
CA ALA A 29 -5.77 -9.84 10.04
C ALA A 29 -7.11 -10.00 10.78
N THR A 30 -7.69 -11.21 10.78
CA THR A 30 -8.91 -11.54 11.52
C THR A 30 -8.67 -12.47 12.70
N GLN A 31 -7.41 -12.61 13.14
CA GLN A 31 -7.03 -13.51 14.24
C GLN A 31 -7.46 -14.97 13.97
N ASN A 32 -7.32 -15.41 12.72
CA ASN A 32 -7.69 -16.73 12.21
C ASN A 32 -9.19 -17.05 12.27
N ARG A 33 -10.07 -16.04 12.34
CA ARG A 33 -11.52 -16.23 12.17
C ARG A 33 -11.85 -16.35 10.68
N MET A 34 -12.19 -17.55 10.23
CA MET A 34 -12.37 -17.88 8.81
C MET A 34 -13.50 -17.09 8.16
N ASP A 35 -14.69 -17.04 8.78
CA ASP A 35 -15.85 -16.31 8.23
C ASP A 35 -15.57 -14.81 8.07
N GLU A 36 -14.87 -14.22 9.05
CA GLU A 36 -14.45 -12.81 8.99
C GLU A 36 -13.38 -12.58 7.91
N ALA A 37 -12.46 -13.53 7.73
CA ALA A 37 -11.43 -13.45 6.70
C ALA A 37 -12.06 -13.48 5.30
N GLU A 38 -13.00 -14.39 5.07
CA GLU A 38 -13.76 -14.49 3.82
C GLU A 38 -14.55 -13.20 3.55
N LYS A 39 -15.29 -12.71 4.54
CA LYS A 39 -16.05 -11.46 4.42
C LYS A 39 -15.15 -10.29 4.05
N ARG A 40 -13.99 -10.15 4.70
CA ARG A 40 -13.02 -9.09 4.39
C ARG A 40 -12.39 -9.26 3.01
N PHE A 41 -12.03 -10.47 2.63
CA PHE A 41 -11.48 -10.79 1.32
C PHE A 41 -12.45 -10.39 0.21
N ASN A 42 -13.73 -10.77 0.35
CA ASN A 42 -14.78 -10.46 -0.62
C ASN A 42 -15.06 -8.97 -0.69
N ALA A 43 -15.11 -8.28 0.45
CA ALA A 43 -15.27 -6.83 0.50
C ALA A 43 -14.09 -6.11 -0.18
N THR A 44 -12.85 -6.58 0.03
CA THR A 44 -11.67 -6.02 -0.64
C THR A 44 -11.74 -6.23 -2.15
N LEU A 45 -12.15 -7.40 -2.64
CA LEU A 45 -12.32 -7.63 -4.09
C LEU A 45 -13.36 -6.70 -4.71
N GLN A 46 -14.53 -6.58 -4.07
CA GLN A 46 -15.59 -5.68 -4.54
C GLN A 46 -15.10 -4.22 -4.56
N TRP A 47 -14.38 -3.81 -3.52
CA TRP A 47 -13.80 -2.47 -3.44
C TRP A 47 -12.74 -2.25 -4.52
N ARG A 48 -11.88 -3.24 -4.81
CA ARG A 48 -10.87 -3.15 -5.88
C ARG A 48 -11.52 -2.91 -7.24
N VAL A 49 -12.57 -3.66 -7.56
CA VAL A 49 -13.35 -3.48 -8.79
C VAL A 49 -13.98 -2.08 -8.83
N ALA A 50 -14.67 -1.68 -7.76
CA ALA A 50 -15.37 -0.40 -7.70
C ALA A 50 -14.43 0.82 -7.81
N ASN A 51 -13.16 0.68 -7.42
CA ASN A 51 -12.17 1.76 -7.43
C ASN A 51 -11.11 1.61 -8.54
N ALA A 52 -11.30 0.68 -9.48
CA ALA A 52 -10.38 0.41 -10.59
C ALA A 52 -8.90 0.28 -10.12
N VAL A 53 -8.68 -0.42 -9.01
CA VAL A 53 -7.36 -0.51 -8.37
C VAL A 53 -6.33 -1.15 -9.29
N ASP A 54 -6.74 -2.18 -10.02
CA ASP A 54 -5.86 -2.94 -10.91
C ASP A 54 -5.48 -2.16 -12.19
N GLU A 55 -6.20 -1.08 -12.53
CA GLU A 55 -5.83 -0.16 -13.62
C GLU A 55 -4.72 0.82 -13.18
N GLY A 56 -4.53 0.98 -11.87
CA GLY A 56 -3.58 1.91 -11.27
C GLY A 56 -3.95 3.38 -11.42
N CYS A 57 -3.06 4.26 -10.98
CA CYS A 57 -3.27 5.72 -11.06
C CYS A 57 -2.75 6.35 -12.38
N GLY A 58 -1.95 5.61 -13.14
CA GLY A 58 -1.28 6.08 -14.37
C GLY A 58 -0.04 6.95 -14.10
N PRO A 59 0.92 6.99 -15.06
CA PRO A 59 2.21 7.67 -14.90
C PRO A 59 2.08 9.20 -14.80
N GLU A 60 1.03 9.77 -15.38
CA GLU A 60 0.79 11.21 -15.35
C GLU A 60 0.44 11.70 -13.94
N LEU A 61 -0.54 11.06 -13.30
CA LEU A 61 -0.96 11.41 -11.94
C LEU A 61 0.20 11.19 -10.96
N TRP A 62 0.94 10.09 -11.11
CA TRP A 62 2.16 9.84 -10.35
C TRP A 62 3.15 11.01 -10.47
N ARG A 63 3.53 11.38 -11.70
CA ARG A 63 4.46 12.49 -11.95
C ARG A 63 3.98 13.83 -11.38
N ARG A 64 2.66 14.09 -11.41
CA ARG A 64 2.08 15.33 -10.86
C ARG A 64 2.10 15.37 -9.34
N VAL A 65 1.76 14.27 -8.66
CA VAL A 65 1.65 14.22 -7.18
C VAL A 65 3.02 14.11 -6.51
N ARG A 66 3.96 13.35 -7.09
CA ARG A 66 5.26 13.04 -6.47
C ARG A 66 6.04 14.24 -5.93
N PRO A 67 6.12 15.41 -6.60
CA PRO A 67 6.83 16.59 -6.07
C PRO A 67 6.27 17.14 -4.75
N TYR A 68 5.06 16.75 -4.35
CA TYR A 68 4.41 17.20 -3.10
C TYR A 68 4.23 16.06 -2.10
N TRP A 69 4.67 14.85 -2.45
CA TRP A 69 4.48 13.65 -1.65
C TRP A 69 5.71 13.39 -0.78
N PRO A 70 5.58 13.33 0.56
CA PRO A 70 6.72 13.28 1.46
C PRO A 70 7.41 11.92 1.54
N ALA A 71 6.84 10.89 0.90
CA ALA A 71 7.33 9.53 1.06
C ALA A 71 8.18 9.04 -0.11
N ALA A 72 9.12 8.16 0.19
CA ALA A 72 9.92 7.41 -0.77
C ALA A 72 10.25 6.02 -0.20
N PHE A 73 10.34 5.01 -1.08
CA PHE A 73 10.89 3.72 -0.69
C PHE A 73 12.42 3.77 -0.79
N HIS A 74 13.13 3.40 0.27
CA HIS A 74 14.58 3.50 0.41
C HIS A 74 15.18 2.16 0.83
N GLY A 75 15.45 1.30 -0.16
CA GLY A 75 16.14 0.03 0.08
C GLY A 75 15.35 -0.92 0.99
N GLN A 76 16.09 -1.78 1.68
CA GLN A 76 15.56 -2.84 2.53
C GLN A 76 16.31 -2.85 3.87
N ALA A 77 15.60 -3.26 4.93
CA ALA A 77 16.23 -3.54 6.22
C ALA A 77 16.96 -4.90 6.21
N LYS A 78 17.60 -5.25 7.32
CA LYS A 78 18.38 -6.50 7.45
C LYS A 78 17.53 -7.76 7.25
N ASP A 79 16.25 -7.69 7.57
CA ASP A 79 15.25 -8.74 7.36
C ASP A 79 14.62 -8.69 5.95
N LEU A 80 15.16 -7.87 5.05
CA LEU A 80 14.66 -7.60 3.70
C LEU A 80 13.29 -6.89 3.65
N SER A 81 12.77 -6.38 4.77
CA SER A 81 11.56 -5.56 4.72
C SER A 81 11.82 -4.26 3.95
N PRO A 82 10.94 -3.88 2.99
CA PRO A 82 11.04 -2.60 2.32
C PRO A 82 10.95 -1.46 3.33
N VAL A 83 11.87 -0.50 3.22
CA VAL A 83 11.86 0.70 4.07
C VAL A 83 11.19 1.83 3.31
N GLN A 84 10.23 2.48 3.95
CA GLN A 84 9.59 3.68 3.46
C GLN A 84 9.97 4.85 4.37
N TYR A 85 10.62 5.86 3.81
CA TYR A 85 10.97 7.10 4.51
C TYR A 85 9.91 8.16 4.22
N PHE A 86 9.42 8.83 5.25
CA PHE A 86 8.51 9.96 5.18
C PHE A 86 9.21 11.20 5.71
N ASP A 87 9.62 12.08 4.80
CA ASP A 87 10.17 13.38 5.15
C ASP A 87 9.03 14.42 5.20
N ILE A 88 8.57 14.73 6.41
CA ILE A 88 7.44 15.64 6.59
C ILE A 88 7.76 17.07 6.13
N SER A 89 9.03 17.47 6.06
CA SER A 89 9.41 18.79 5.56
C SER A 89 9.03 19.00 4.08
N HIS A 90 8.93 17.90 3.32
CA HIS A 90 8.50 17.89 1.92
C HIS A 90 6.98 17.71 1.74
N LEU A 91 6.22 17.56 2.83
CA LEU A 91 4.77 17.52 2.74
C LEU A 91 4.25 18.95 2.51
N HIS A 92 3.50 19.14 1.41
CA HIS A 92 2.90 20.44 1.08
C HIS A 92 1.36 20.35 1.08
N PRO A 93 0.70 20.39 2.26
CA PRO A 93 -0.74 20.12 2.35
C PRO A 93 -1.61 21.06 1.50
N GLN A 94 -1.29 22.36 1.51
CA GLN A 94 -2.05 23.35 0.73
C GLN A 94 -1.87 23.14 -0.78
N ALA A 95 -0.67 22.76 -1.23
CA ALA A 95 -0.44 22.42 -2.64
C ALA A 95 -1.21 21.16 -3.05
N LEU A 96 -1.22 20.14 -2.20
CA LEU A 96 -1.97 18.91 -2.45
C LEU A 96 -3.48 19.17 -2.56
N LYS A 97 -4.06 19.97 -1.66
CA LYS A 97 -5.49 20.32 -1.69
C LYS A 97 -5.89 21.20 -2.86
N SER A 98 -5.04 22.16 -3.24
CA SER A 98 -5.37 23.12 -4.29
C SER A 98 -5.19 22.55 -5.70
N ARG A 99 -4.35 21.53 -5.88
CA ARG A 99 -3.97 20.99 -7.20
C ARG A 99 -4.58 19.62 -7.54
N PHE A 100 -5.09 18.91 -6.54
CA PHE A 100 -5.60 17.56 -6.70
C PHE A 100 -6.95 17.39 -6.02
N THR A 101 -7.80 16.62 -6.67
CA THR A 101 -9.05 16.15 -6.07
C THR A 101 -8.76 15.04 -5.05
N GLU A 102 -9.69 14.82 -4.13
CA GLU A 102 -9.62 13.68 -3.21
C GLU A 102 -9.52 12.34 -3.95
N SER A 103 -10.24 12.20 -5.06
CA SER A 103 -10.22 11.00 -5.89
C SER A 103 -8.83 10.74 -6.49
N GLU A 104 -8.16 11.78 -7.00
CA GLU A 104 -6.77 11.68 -7.51
C GLU A 104 -5.80 11.26 -6.40
N LEU A 105 -5.85 11.93 -5.23
CA LEU A 105 -4.97 11.60 -4.11
C LEU A 105 -5.22 10.19 -3.57
N ARG A 106 -6.49 9.75 -3.53
CA ARG A 106 -6.88 8.39 -3.18
C ARG A 106 -6.29 7.38 -4.15
N ARG A 107 -6.46 7.57 -5.47
CA ARG A 107 -5.88 6.66 -6.49
C ARG A 107 -4.37 6.60 -6.39
N PHE A 108 -3.70 7.74 -6.22
CA PHE A 108 -2.26 7.78 -6.02
C PHE A 108 -1.83 7.01 -4.77
N TRP A 109 -2.52 7.20 -3.65
CA TRP A 109 -2.21 6.50 -2.42
C TRP A 109 -2.43 4.98 -2.52
N VAL A 110 -3.47 4.55 -3.22
CA VAL A 110 -3.69 3.12 -3.48
C VAL A 110 -2.57 2.54 -4.34
N GLU A 111 -2.17 3.22 -5.42
CA GLU A 111 -1.01 2.81 -6.24
C GLU A 111 0.27 2.75 -5.39
N TRP A 112 0.43 3.69 -4.47
CA TRP A 112 1.56 3.71 -3.54
C TRP A 112 1.60 2.46 -2.64
N LEU A 113 0.45 2.05 -2.09
CA LEU A 113 0.32 0.82 -1.31
C LEU A 113 0.56 -0.43 -2.17
N GLU A 114 0.03 -0.47 -3.39
CA GLU A 114 0.27 -1.57 -4.34
C GLU A 114 1.74 -1.70 -4.75
N THR A 115 2.46 -0.56 -4.84
CA THR A 115 3.91 -0.52 -5.02
C THR A 115 4.61 -1.14 -3.81
N GLY A 116 4.20 -0.78 -2.59
CA GLY A 116 4.71 -1.38 -1.36
C GLY A 116 4.50 -2.90 -1.29
N LEU A 117 3.32 -3.39 -1.69
CA LEU A 117 3.05 -4.83 -1.79
C LEU A 117 3.97 -5.52 -2.81
N GLY A 118 4.20 -4.88 -3.96
CA GLY A 118 5.14 -5.36 -4.98
C GLY A 118 6.58 -5.50 -4.46
N LEU A 119 7.06 -4.52 -3.69
CA LEU A 119 8.38 -4.56 -3.05
C LEU A 119 8.49 -5.65 -1.99
N GLN A 120 7.43 -5.85 -1.18
CA GLN A 120 7.39 -6.95 -0.21
C GLN A 120 7.49 -8.30 -0.91
N ARG A 121 6.74 -8.49 -2.00
CA ARG A 121 6.81 -9.71 -2.81
C ARG A 121 8.21 -9.95 -3.37
N ALA A 122 8.85 -8.92 -3.94
CA ALA A 122 10.19 -9.04 -4.47
C ALA A 122 11.20 -9.48 -3.39
N SER A 123 11.10 -8.89 -2.20
CA SER A 123 11.95 -9.21 -1.05
C SER A 123 11.77 -10.66 -0.57
N LEU A 124 10.53 -11.17 -0.59
CA LEU A 124 10.24 -12.57 -0.24
C LEU A 124 10.85 -13.55 -1.25
N ASN A 125 10.71 -13.26 -2.54
CA ASN A 125 11.30 -14.11 -3.58
C ASN A 125 12.83 -14.17 -3.44
N GLU A 126 13.47 -13.07 -3.05
CA GLU A 126 14.91 -13.03 -2.77
C GLU A 126 15.30 -13.91 -1.56
N GLN A 127 14.52 -13.87 -0.48
CA GLN A 127 14.73 -14.75 0.68
C GLN A 127 14.62 -16.23 0.32
N GLU A 128 13.56 -16.59 -0.40
CA GLU A 128 13.30 -17.97 -0.85
C GLU A 128 14.43 -18.47 -1.76
N GLY A 129 14.88 -17.64 -2.71
CA GLY A 129 16.01 -17.95 -3.58
C GLY A 129 17.34 -18.10 -2.84
N ALA A 130 17.52 -17.39 -1.73
CA ALA A 130 18.71 -17.48 -0.88
C ALA A 130 18.68 -18.66 0.12
N GLY A 131 17.64 -19.50 0.11
CA GLY A 131 17.47 -20.61 1.06
C GLY A 131 17.26 -20.17 2.51
N LYS A 132 17.03 -18.87 2.73
CA LYS A 132 16.60 -18.33 4.02
C LYS A 132 15.11 -18.63 4.09
N GLY A 133 14.74 -19.75 4.72
CA GLY A 133 13.36 -20.22 4.81
C GLY A 133 12.39 -19.07 5.12
N ALA A 134 11.14 -19.16 4.63
CA ALA A 134 10.17 -18.06 4.62
C ALA A 134 10.16 -17.28 5.95
N ALA A 135 10.83 -16.12 5.97
CA ALA A 135 10.85 -15.28 7.15
C ALA A 135 9.42 -14.76 7.40
N ALA A 136 9.11 -14.46 8.66
CA ALA A 136 7.84 -13.84 9.00
C ALA A 136 7.66 -12.56 8.17
N GLN A 137 6.47 -12.40 7.56
CA GLN A 137 6.19 -11.22 6.73
C GLN A 137 6.16 -9.95 7.60
N HIS A 138 7.23 -9.18 7.58
CA HIS A 138 7.35 -7.93 8.34
C HIS A 138 6.97 -6.70 7.50
N GLY A 139 5.78 -6.72 6.86
CA GLY A 139 5.16 -5.55 6.22
C GLY A 139 6.14 -4.59 5.49
N THR A 140 5.94 -3.28 5.63
CA THR A 140 6.96 -2.27 5.36
C THR A 140 7.43 -1.65 6.69
N ILE A 141 8.68 -1.23 6.75
CA ILE A 141 9.19 -0.42 7.85
C ILE A 141 9.01 1.04 7.46
N ASN A 142 8.20 1.77 8.21
CA ASN A 142 7.94 3.18 7.96
C ASN A 142 8.77 4.04 8.92
N ILE A 143 9.64 4.89 8.38
CA ILE A 143 10.46 5.85 9.12
C ILE A 143 9.85 7.23 8.90
N TYR A 144 9.48 7.91 9.98
CA TYR A 144 8.90 9.25 9.92
C TYR A 144 9.92 10.27 10.43
N ASP A 145 10.40 11.12 9.53
CA ASP A 145 11.21 12.27 9.87
C ASP A 145 10.30 13.49 10.06
N LEU A 146 10.19 13.90 11.32
CA LEU A 146 9.35 15.02 11.74
C LEU A 146 10.14 16.33 11.78
N GLN A 147 11.41 16.34 11.39
CA GLN A 147 12.18 17.57 11.30
C GLN A 147 11.53 18.52 10.30
N GLY A 148 11.39 19.80 10.69
CA GLY A 148 10.71 20.81 9.87
C GLY A 148 9.17 20.79 9.96
N MET A 149 8.57 19.90 10.76
CA MET A 149 7.13 19.91 10.98
C MET A 149 6.67 21.20 11.69
N GLY A 150 6.04 22.11 10.92
CA GLY A 150 5.33 23.28 11.43
C GLY A 150 3.80 23.14 11.45
N ARG A 151 3.12 24.19 11.93
CA ARG A 151 1.64 24.26 12.04
C ARG A 151 0.91 23.99 10.72
N GLN A 152 1.52 24.34 9.58
CA GLN A 152 0.96 24.10 8.25
C GLN A 152 0.70 22.62 7.96
N HIS A 153 1.38 21.69 8.66
CA HIS A 153 1.20 20.24 8.51
C HIS A 153 0.08 19.69 9.38
N LEU A 154 -0.45 20.47 10.34
CA LEU A 154 -1.55 20.07 11.22
C LEU A 154 -2.92 20.22 10.54
N ASP A 155 -2.96 20.54 9.25
CA ASP A 155 -4.20 20.63 8.51
C ASP A 155 -4.87 19.24 8.37
N MET A 156 -5.81 18.98 9.28
CA MET A 156 -6.56 17.73 9.40
C MET A 156 -7.31 17.31 8.13
N GLY A 157 -7.53 18.21 7.16
CA GLY A 157 -8.24 17.87 5.93
C GLY A 157 -7.51 16.83 5.08
N ILE A 158 -6.17 16.84 5.06
CA ILE A 158 -5.40 15.82 4.34
C ILE A 158 -5.27 14.53 5.14
N ILE A 159 -5.14 14.63 6.46
CA ILE A 159 -5.09 13.44 7.33
C ILE A 159 -6.39 12.63 7.20
N ARG A 160 -7.55 13.30 7.13
CA ARG A 160 -8.85 12.64 6.92
C ARG A 160 -8.95 11.89 5.60
N LEU A 161 -8.19 12.29 4.60
CA LEU A 161 -8.21 11.70 3.26
C LEU A 161 -7.68 10.26 3.26
N PHE A 162 -6.74 9.95 4.14
CA PHE A 162 -6.15 8.62 4.28
C PHE A 162 -6.88 7.71 5.26
N VAL A 163 -7.71 8.27 6.14
CA VAL A 163 -8.46 7.50 7.16
C VAL A 163 -9.80 6.98 6.63
N ARG A 164 -10.31 7.51 5.51
CA ARG A 164 -11.62 7.14 4.93
C ARG A 164 -11.54 6.11 3.79
N LEU A 165 -10.42 5.40 3.67
CA LEU A 165 -10.23 4.31 2.72
C LEU A 165 -10.75 3.00 3.30
#